data_AF-A0A2N6AZE4-F1
#
_entry.id   AF-A0A2N6AZE4-F1
#
_cell.length_a   1.000
_cell.length_b   1.000
_cell.length_c   1.000
_cell.angle_alpha   90.00
_cell.angle_beta   90.00
_cell.angle_gamma   90.00
#
_symmetry.space_group_name_H-M   'P 1'
#
loop_
_entity.id
_entity.type
_entity.pdbx_description
1 polymer ?
#
loop_
_entity_poly.entity_id
_entity_poly.type
_entity_poly.pdbx_seq_one_letter_code
_entity_poly.pdbx_strand_id
1 'polypeptide(L)'
;MTRPIRSGCADGVRTGLAAAILGEIAGHLGRLAEDPSYSDAIDLRSLPMTDADREDLRAALGQGEVGAVVDVGGETRVDESAFAGVWWVEHRGADGRVMAEQIVVARVPDILLAHPADIADAHRRLIATDFQDQAASQAAATPSDPAAKEETHG
;
A
#
# COMPACT_ATOMS: atom_id res chain seq x y z
N MET A 1 22.41 34.82 29.24
CA MET A 1 22.58 33.36 29.45
C MET A 1 21.38 32.65 28.85
N THR A 2 21.44 32.29 27.58
CA THR A 2 20.36 31.60 26.86
C THR A 2 20.51 30.10 27.09
N ARG A 3 19.55 29.47 27.76
CA ARG A 3 19.51 28.01 27.91
C ARG A 3 18.91 27.41 26.62
N PRO A 4 19.53 26.38 26.02
CA PRO A 4 18.89 25.69 24.92
C PRO A 4 17.70 24.88 25.47
N ILE A 5 16.54 25.04 24.83
CA ILE A 5 15.42 24.12 24.97
C ILE A 5 15.86 22.77 24.38
N ARG A 6 16.02 21.77 25.25
CA ARG A 6 16.18 20.39 24.81
C ARG A 6 14.84 19.93 24.25
N SER A 7 14.70 19.94 22.93
CA SER A 7 13.68 19.16 22.24
C SER A 7 14.06 17.70 22.39
N GLY A 8 13.59 17.05 23.45
CA GLY A 8 13.82 15.64 23.71
C GLY A 8 12.79 14.81 22.95
N CYS A 9 13.29 13.95 22.06
CA CYS A 9 12.56 12.85 21.41
C CYS A 9 11.54 12.19 22.37
N ALA A 10 10.27 12.23 21.99
CA ALA A 10 9.24 11.37 22.57
C ALA A 10 9.07 10.06 21.77
N ASP A 11 9.97 9.77 20.82
CA ASP A 11 9.83 8.66 19.86
C ASP A 11 9.98 7.25 20.46
N GLY A 12 10.31 7.13 21.75
CA GLY A 12 10.57 5.83 22.40
C GLY A 12 9.59 5.41 23.49
N VAL A 13 8.54 6.20 23.77
CA VAL A 13 7.60 5.90 24.86
C VAL A 13 6.47 5.02 24.34
N ARG A 14 6.45 3.75 24.76
CA ARG A 14 5.31 2.86 24.54
C ARG A 14 4.13 3.33 25.38
N THR A 15 3.07 3.78 24.71
CA THR A 15 1.89 4.34 25.38
C THR A 15 0.84 3.27 25.69
N GLY A 16 1.02 2.05 25.16
CA GLY A 16 0.03 0.98 25.24
C GLY A 16 -1.07 1.10 24.18
N LEU A 17 -1.01 2.14 23.33
CA LEU A 17 -1.98 2.37 22.27
C LEU A 17 -1.96 1.24 21.22
N ALA A 18 -0.79 0.65 20.94
CA ALA A 18 -0.68 -0.52 20.08
C ALA A 18 -1.59 -1.68 20.56
N ALA A 19 -1.61 -1.97 21.87
CA ALA A 19 -2.45 -3.01 22.43
C ALA A 19 -3.95 -2.68 22.35
N ALA A 20 -4.31 -1.40 22.52
CA ALA A 20 -5.69 -0.96 22.35
C ALA A 20 -6.16 -1.13 20.90
N ILE A 21 -5.32 -0.74 19.93
CA ILE A 21 -5.61 -0.92 18.50
C ILE A 21 -5.72 -2.41 18.15
N LEU A 22 -4.87 -3.29 18.67
CA LEU A 22 -5.01 -4.73 18.48
C LEU A 22 -6.36 -5.27 18.99
N GLY A 23 -6.84 -4.76 20.14
CA GLY A 23 -8.16 -5.11 20.66
C GLY A 23 -9.30 -4.61 19.77
N GLU A 24 -9.17 -3.41 19.22
CA GLU A 24 -10.13 -2.84 18.26
C GLU A 24 -10.16 -3.66 16.97
N ILE A 25 -8.99 -3.98 16.38
CA ILE A 25 -8.85 -4.86 15.21
C ILE A 25 -9.51 -6.21 15.46
N ALA A 26 -9.29 -6.83 16.63
CA ALA A 26 -9.93 -8.10 16.98
C ALA A 26 -11.47 -7.99 16.99
N GLY A 27 -12.01 -6.86 17.46
CA GLY A 27 -13.44 -6.56 17.41
C GLY A 27 -13.97 -6.44 15.98
N HIS A 28 -13.27 -5.71 15.11
CA HIS A 28 -13.62 -5.60 13.69
C HIS A 28 -13.53 -6.95 12.97
N LEU A 29 -12.51 -7.75 13.26
CA LEU A 29 -12.36 -9.10 12.72
C LEU A 29 -13.51 -10.02 13.15
N GLY A 30 -13.96 -9.91 14.41
CA GLY A 30 -15.12 -10.65 14.89
C GLY A 30 -16.38 -10.33 14.06
N ARG A 31 -16.61 -9.05 13.75
CA ARG A 31 -17.73 -8.64 12.87
C ARG A 31 -17.55 -9.13 11.44
N LEU A 32 -16.34 -9.06 10.89
CA LEU A 32 -16.04 -9.59 9.55
C LEU A 32 -16.28 -11.10 9.43
N ALA A 33 -16.00 -11.85 10.50
CA ALA A 33 -16.25 -13.27 10.55
C ALA A 33 -17.76 -13.60 10.55
N GLU A 34 -18.59 -12.74 11.13
CA GLU A 34 -20.06 -12.89 11.15
C GLU A 34 -20.71 -12.38 9.85
N ASP A 35 -20.22 -11.26 9.31
CA ASP A 35 -20.68 -10.64 8.09
C ASP A 35 -19.51 -10.42 7.11
N PRO A 36 -19.40 -11.26 6.06
CA PRO A 36 -18.34 -11.12 5.07
C PRO A 36 -18.38 -9.80 4.26
N SER A 37 -19.48 -9.06 4.28
CA SER A 37 -19.58 -7.74 3.64
C SER A 37 -19.09 -6.59 4.52
N TYR A 38 -18.81 -6.87 5.80
CA TYR A 38 -18.25 -5.88 6.72
C TYR A 38 -16.90 -5.36 6.22
N SER A 39 -16.71 -4.06 6.37
CA SER A 39 -15.48 -3.35 6.04
C SER A 39 -15.36 -2.15 6.97
N ASP A 40 -14.20 -1.96 7.58
CA ASP A 40 -13.93 -0.82 8.44
C ASP A 40 -12.45 -0.46 8.44
N ALA A 41 -12.13 0.75 8.87
CA ALA A 41 -10.77 1.26 8.87
C ALA A 41 -10.45 2.07 10.13
N ILE A 42 -9.25 1.82 10.68
CA ILE A 42 -8.68 2.57 11.80
C ILE A 42 -7.61 3.50 11.23
N ASP A 43 -7.81 4.81 11.33
CA ASP A 43 -6.83 5.81 10.89
C ASP A 43 -5.74 6.03 11.97
N LEU A 44 -4.56 5.48 11.73
CA LEU A 44 -3.42 5.53 12.66
C LEU A 44 -2.79 6.92 12.78
N ARG A 45 -3.00 7.80 11.79
CA ARG A 45 -2.45 9.18 11.82
C ARG A 45 -3.36 10.13 12.59
N SER A 46 -4.64 9.80 12.73
CA SER A 46 -5.58 10.55 13.56
C SER A 46 -5.34 10.36 15.07
N LEU A 47 -4.62 9.30 15.45
CA LEU A 47 -4.35 8.93 16.83
C LEU A 47 -3.01 9.54 17.32
N PRO A 48 -2.88 9.87 18.63
CA PRO A 48 -1.64 10.35 19.23
C PRO A 48 -0.66 9.19 19.46
N MET A 49 -0.34 8.47 18.39
CA MET A 49 0.46 7.26 18.38
C MET A 49 1.94 7.60 18.15
N THR A 50 2.81 7.07 19.01
CA THR A 50 4.26 7.21 18.86
C THR A 50 4.79 6.26 17.79
N ASP A 51 5.99 6.53 17.28
CA ASP A 51 6.62 5.63 16.30
C ASP A 51 6.97 4.28 16.91
N ALA A 52 7.36 4.23 18.20
CA ALA A 52 7.54 2.98 18.92
C ALA A 52 6.24 2.15 19.02
N ASP A 53 5.09 2.79 19.25
CA ASP A 53 3.80 2.09 19.24
C ASP A 53 3.47 1.57 17.83
N ARG A 54 3.86 2.30 16.76
CA ARG A 54 3.63 1.87 15.37
C ARG A 54 4.48 0.65 15.02
N GLU A 55 5.75 0.67 15.41
CA GLU A 55 6.66 -0.45 15.25
C GLU A 55 6.16 -1.69 16.01
N ASP A 56 5.75 -1.52 17.27
CA ASP A 56 5.19 -2.62 18.07
C ASP A 56 3.90 -3.18 17.42
N LEU A 57 3.02 -2.31 16.90
CA LEU A 57 1.80 -2.74 16.19
C LEU A 57 2.13 -3.50 14.89
N ARG A 58 3.04 -2.97 14.08
CA ARG A 58 3.50 -3.61 12.83
C ARG A 58 4.13 -4.98 13.11
N ALA A 59 4.96 -5.06 14.15
CA ALA A 59 5.59 -6.30 14.58
C ALA A 59 4.56 -7.33 15.08
N ALA A 60 3.55 -6.88 15.84
CA ALA A 60 2.50 -7.74 16.35
C ALA A 60 1.57 -8.28 15.25
N LEU A 61 1.21 -7.45 14.27
CA LEU A 61 0.40 -7.85 13.12
C LEU A 61 1.16 -8.77 12.16
N GLY A 62 2.48 -8.61 12.07
CA GLY A 62 3.32 -9.36 11.16
C GLY A 62 3.01 -9.08 9.69
N GLN A 63 3.52 -9.93 8.80
CA GLN A 63 3.33 -9.84 7.36
C GLN A 63 2.60 -11.08 6.86
N GLY A 64 1.58 -10.86 6.03
CA GLY A 64 0.82 -11.89 5.35
C GLY A 64 1.39 -12.25 3.99
N GLU A 65 0.54 -12.89 3.18
CA GLU A 65 0.93 -13.42 1.87
C GLU A 65 0.69 -12.42 0.74
N VAL A 66 -0.30 -11.52 0.91
CA VAL A 66 -0.74 -10.61 -0.14
C VAL A 66 -0.18 -9.22 0.08
N GLY A 67 0.37 -8.65 -0.99
CA GLY A 67 0.78 -7.25 -1.06
C GLY A 67 0.46 -6.67 -2.42
N ALA A 68 -0.01 -5.43 -2.45
CA ALA A 68 -0.34 -4.70 -3.66
C ALA A 68 0.20 -3.26 -3.59
N VAL A 69 0.49 -2.72 -4.76
CA VAL A 69 0.84 -1.30 -4.94
C VAL A 69 -0.13 -0.73 -5.95
N VAL A 70 -0.79 0.37 -5.57
CA VAL A 70 -1.75 1.10 -6.40
C VAL A 70 -1.18 2.49 -6.64
N ASP A 71 -0.95 2.84 -7.91
CA ASP A 71 -0.46 4.16 -8.30
C ASP A 71 -1.62 4.98 -8.89
N VAL A 72 -2.32 5.71 -8.02
CA VAL A 72 -3.42 6.60 -8.39
C VAL A 72 -3.25 7.91 -7.62
N GLY A 73 -2.64 8.89 -8.28
CA GLY A 73 -2.35 10.20 -7.66
C GLY A 73 -1.27 10.16 -6.57
N GLY A 74 -0.50 9.08 -6.52
CA GLY A 74 0.47 8.77 -5.46
C GLY A 74 0.53 7.25 -5.23
N GLU A 75 1.63 6.78 -4.67
CA GLU A 75 1.84 5.36 -4.38
C GLU A 75 1.03 4.98 -3.13
N THR A 76 0.16 3.98 -3.26
CA THR A 76 -0.53 3.38 -2.12
C THR A 76 -0.10 1.93 -1.98
N ARG A 77 0.49 1.60 -0.84
CA ARG A 77 0.87 0.24 -0.50
C ARG A 77 -0.22 -0.40 0.35
N VAL A 78 -0.64 -1.59 -0.03
CA VAL A 78 -1.67 -2.38 0.66
C VAL A 78 -1.07 -3.73 0.98
N ASP A 79 -0.70 -3.96 2.24
CA ASP A 79 -0.10 -5.22 2.70
C ASP A 79 -1.08 -5.96 3.63
N GLU A 80 -1.34 -7.24 3.37
CA GLU A 80 -2.02 -8.08 4.33
C GLU A 80 -1.08 -8.40 5.50
N SER A 81 -1.63 -8.44 6.71
CA SER A 81 -0.92 -8.89 7.90
C SER A 81 -0.90 -10.42 8.00
N ALA A 82 -0.23 -10.98 9.01
CA ALA A 82 -0.30 -12.41 9.27
C ALA A 82 -1.72 -12.88 9.69
N PHE A 83 -2.63 -11.95 9.97
CA PHE A 83 -4.03 -12.20 10.24
C PHE A 83 -4.87 -11.89 9.00
N ALA A 84 -5.48 -12.93 8.42
CA ALA A 84 -6.28 -12.81 7.21
C ALA A 84 -7.42 -11.80 7.39
N GLY A 85 -7.60 -10.93 6.39
CA GLY A 85 -8.61 -9.87 6.43
C GLY A 85 -8.21 -8.61 7.22
N VAL A 86 -6.97 -8.55 7.74
CA VAL A 86 -6.38 -7.32 8.30
C VAL A 86 -5.29 -6.82 7.38
N TRP A 87 -5.42 -5.57 6.96
CA TRP A 87 -4.59 -4.94 5.94
C TRP A 87 -4.00 -3.65 6.46
N TRP A 88 -2.72 -3.43 6.19
CA TRP A 88 -2.05 -2.16 6.41
C TRP A 88 -2.03 -1.38 5.09
N VAL A 89 -2.67 -0.22 5.09
CA VAL A 89 -2.79 0.65 3.93
C VAL A 89 -2.01 1.92 4.19
N GLU A 90 -0.96 2.16 3.42
CA GLU A 90 -0.12 3.35 3.49
C GLU A 90 -0.21 4.10 2.16
N HIS A 91 -0.72 5.33 2.20
CA HIS A 91 -0.75 6.22 1.03
C HIS A 91 0.37 7.25 1.12
N ARG A 92 1.20 7.32 0.10
CA ARG A 92 2.27 8.30 -0.06
C ARG A 92 1.90 9.31 -1.13
N GLY A 93 2.06 10.59 -0.80
CA GLY A 93 1.94 11.68 -1.77
C GLY A 93 3.07 11.63 -2.79
N ALA A 94 2.97 12.46 -3.83
CA ALA A 94 3.99 12.57 -4.88
C ALA A 94 5.38 12.99 -4.37
N ASP A 95 5.47 13.56 -3.16
CA ASP A 95 6.72 13.92 -2.48
C ASP A 95 7.31 12.78 -1.64
N GLY A 96 6.70 11.59 -1.68
CA GLY A 96 7.13 10.39 -0.96
C GLY A 96 6.76 10.36 0.52
N ARG A 97 6.09 11.40 1.03
CA ARG A 97 5.65 11.46 2.43
C ARG A 97 4.37 10.68 2.62
N VAL A 98 4.27 9.97 3.74
CA VAL A 98 3.05 9.26 4.15
C VAL A 98 1.96 10.30 4.46
N MET A 99 0.90 10.28 3.67
CA MET A 99 -0.26 11.16 3.79
C MET A 99 -1.37 10.51 4.61
N ALA A 100 -1.59 9.21 4.41
CA ALA A 100 -2.55 8.41 5.16
C ALA A 100 -1.93 7.07 5.54
N GLU A 101 -2.28 6.57 6.72
CA GLU A 101 -1.85 5.26 7.20
C GLU A 101 -2.99 4.66 8.02
N GLN A 102 -3.49 3.50 7.59
CA GLN A 102 -4.71 2.91 8.12
C GLN A 102 -4.59 1.40 8.28
N ILE A 103 -5.26 0.85 9.28
CA ILE A 103 -5.56 -0.58 9.32
C ILE A 103 -6.95 -0.77 8.76
N VAL A 104 -7.07 -1.49 7.65
CA VAL A 104 -8.35 -1.86 7.05
C VAL A 104 -8.68 -3.29 7.44
N VAL A 105 -9.89 -3.52 7.93
CA VAL A 105 -10.41 -4.86 8.25
C VAL A 105 -11.52 -5.19 7.29
N ALA A 106 -11.21 -6.01 6.28
CA ALA A 106 -12.11 -6.39 5.20
C ALA A 106 -11.59 -7.66 4.51
N ARG A 107 -12.46 -8.38 3.78
CA ARG A 107 -12.00 -9.51 2.94
C ARG A 107 -11.03 -9.07 1.85
N VAL A 108 -11.33 -7.94 1.22
CA VAL A 108 -10.49 -7.26 0.23
C VAL A 108 -10.69 -5.76 0.45
N PRO A 109 -9.62 -4.97 0.62
CA PRO A 109 -9.74 -3.52 0.72
C PRO A 109 -10.38 -2.91 -0.53
N ASP A 110 -11.30 -1.97 -0.35
CA ASP A 110 -12.08 -1.38 -1.45
C ASP A 110 -11.20 -0.71 -2.51
N ILE A 111 -10.02 -0.20 -2.14
CA ILE A 111 -9.04 0.38 -3.08
C ILE A 111 -8.52 -0.63 -4.12
N LEU A 112 -8.61 -1.94 -3.85
CA LEU A 112 -8.22 -2.98 -4.78
C LEU A 112 -9.38 -3.40 -5.71
N LEU A 113 -10.60 -2.93 -5.47
CA LEU A 113 -11.76 -3.25 -6.29
C LEU A 113 -11.76 -2.36 -7.54
N ALA A 114 -11.76 -3.00 -8.71
CA ALA A 114 -11.91 -2.27 -9.97
C ALA A 114 -13.29 -1.60 -10.06
N HIS A 115 -13.30 -0.32 -10.43
CA HIS A 115 -14.54 0.42 -10.54
C HIS A 115 -15.39 -0.12 -11.72
N PRO A 116 -16.73 -0.23 -11.60
CA PRO A 116 -17.58 -0.80 -12.67
C PRO A 116 -17.44 -0.09 -14.02
N ALA A 117 -17.20 1.23 -14.02
CA ALA A 117 -16.97 2.00 -15.23
C ALA A 117 -15.66 1.59 -15.94
N ASP A 118 -14.57 1.40 -15.19
CA ASP A 118 -13.28 1.00 -15.76
C ASP A 118 -13.35 -0.41 -16.37
N ILE A 119 -14.14 -1.30 -15.76
CA ILE A 119 -14.43 -2.63 -16.30
C ILE A 119 -15.20 -2.53 -17.61
N ALA A 120 -16.25 -1.71 -17.67
CA ALA A 120 -17.02 -1.49 -18.90
C ALA A 120 -16.15 -0.88 -20.03
N ASP A 121 -15.25 0.03 -19.67
CA ASP A 121 -14.30 0.65 -20.60
C ASP A 121 -13.25 -0.35 -21.09
N ALA A 122 -12.73 -1.20 -20.20
CA ALA A 122 -11.84 -2.29 -20.55
C ALA A 122 -12.50 -3.29 -21.51
N HIS A 123 -13.76 -3.66 -21.26
CA HIS A 123 -14.53 -4.52 -22.15
C HIS A 123 -14.66 -3.93 -23.57
N ARG A 124 -15.01 -2.64 -23.69
CA ARG A 124 -15.10 -1.95 -24.99
C ARG A 124 -13.76 -1.93 -25.72
N ARG A 125 -12.66 -1.63 -25.01
CA ARG A 125 -11.30 -1.62 -25.58
C ARG A 125 -10.87 -3.01 -26.06
N LEU A 126 -11.16 -4.05 -25.28
CA LEU A 126 -10.73 -5.40 -25.60
C LEU A 126 -11.45 -5.95 -26.84
N ILE A 127 -12.75 -5.70 -26.99
CA ILE A 127 -13.50 -6.10 -28.20
C ILE A 127 -12.99 -5.39 -29.46
N ALA A 128 -12.57 -4.13 -29.33
CA ALA A 128 -12.00 -3.35 -30.44
C ALA A 128 -10.53 -3.70 -30.72
N THR A 129 -9.91 -4.59 -29.94
CA THR A 129 -8.50 -4.97 -30.12
C THR A 129 -8.40 -6.03 -31.22
N ASP A 130 -7.87 -5.65 -32.38
CA ASP A 130 -7.48 -6.60 -33.42
C ASP A 130 -6.10 -7.19 -33.12
N PHE A 131 -6.05 -8.49 -32.84
CA PHE A 131 -4.81 -9.20 -32.49
C PHE A 131 -3.74 -9.20 -33.61
N GLN A 132 -4.11 -8.90 -34.86
CA GLN A 132 -3.20 -8.87 -36.01
C GLN A 132 -2.29 -7.61 -36.04
N ASP A 133 -2.69 -6.51 -35.38
CA ASP A 133 -1.93 -5.25 -35.36
C ASP A 133 -0.82 -5.22 -34.28
N GLN A 134 -0.89 -6.10 -33.26
CA GLN A 134 0.10 -6.11 -32.18
C GLN A 134 1.47 -6.67 -32.61
N ALA A 135 1.51 -7.58 -33.58
CA ALA A 135 2.77 -8.15 -34.09
C ALA A 135 3.65 -7.10 -34.80
N ALA A 136 3.04 -6.10 -35.44
CA ALA A 136 3.77 -5.01 -36.10
C ALA A 136 4.35 -4.00 -35.09
N SER A 137 3.66 -3.75 -33.97
CA SER A 137 4.11 -2.82 -32.93
C SER A 137 5.21 -3.42 -32.03
N GLN A 138 5.14 -4.72 -31.71
CA GLN A 138 6.15 -5.40 -30.89
C GLN A 138 7.50 -5.58 -31.59
N ALA A 139 7.51 -5.72 -32.93
CA ALA A 139 8.74 -5.78 -33.72
C ALA A 139 9.51 -4.43 -33.77
N ALA A 140 8.83 -3.31 -33.60
CA ALA A 140 9.43 -1.97 -33.63
C ALA A 140 10.03 -1.53 -32.28
N ALA A 141 9.73 -2.24 -31.19
CA ALA A 141 10.20 -1.90 -29.83
C ALA A 141 11.42 -2.71 -29.36
N THR A 142 12.11 -3.44 -30.24
CA THR A 142 13.44 -3.98 -29.92
C THR A 142 14.46 -2.83 -29.99
N PRO A 143 15.08 -2.41 -28.87
CA PRO A 143 16.12 -1.40 -28.93
C PRO A 143 17.33 -1.93 -29.70
N SER A 144 17.76 -1.17 -30.69
CA SER A 144 19.04 -1.33 -31.40
C SER A 144 20.19 -1.38 -30.40
N ASP A 145 20.87 -2.52 -30.37
CA ASP A 145 22.16 -2.74 -29.72
C ASP A 145 23.21 -1.72 -30.23
N PRO A 146 23.78 -0.84 -29.39
CA PRO A 146 24.88 0.02 -29.79
C PRO A 146 26.18 -0.50 -29.19
N ALA A 147 26.68 -1.64 -29.67
CA ALA A 147 28.02 -2.10 -29.31
C ALA A 147 28.70 -2.87 -30.45
N ALA A 148 28.99 -2.19 -31.55
CA ALA A 148 30.04 -2.63 -32.46
C ALA A 148 30.77 -1.44 -33.10
N LYS A 149 32.11 -1.48 -32.95
CA LYS A 149 33.16 -0.61 -33.53
C LYS A 149 33.41 0.65 -32.70
N GLU A 150 34.62 0.98 -32.24
CA GLU A 150 35.97 0.75 -32.75
C GLU A 150 36.95 0.68 -31.56
N GLU A 151 37.98 -0.17 -31.60
CA GLU A 151 39.37 0.25 -31.36
C GLU A 151 40.31 -0.70 -32.11
N THR A 152 40.97 -0.12 -33.11
CA THR A 152 42.03 -0.74 -33.93
C THR A 152 43.37 -0.11 -33.51
N HIS A 153 44.32 -0.98 -33.16
CA HIS A 153 45.78 -0.84 -33.32
C HIS A 153 46.59 0.12 -32.41
N GLY A 154 47.57 -0.50 -31.72
CA GLY A 154 48.74 0.12 -31.08
C GLY A 154 49.62 -0.96 -30.46
#